data_AF-A0AA37NCV9-F1
#
_entry.id   AF-A0AA37NCV9-F1
#
_cell.length_a   1.000
_cell.length_b   1.000
_cell.length_c   1.000
_cell.angle_alpha   90.00
_cell.angle_beta   90.00
_cell.angle_gamma   90.00
#
_symmetry.space_group_name_H-M   'P 1'
#
loop_
_entity.id
_entity.type
_entity.pdbx_description
1 polymer ?
#
loop_
_entity_poly.entity_id
_entity_poly.type
_entity_poly.pdbx_seq_one_letter_code
_entity_poly.pdbx_strand_id
1 'polypeptide(L)'
;MRQVEELKGKRMETDLSFKDGKLDYKAKASPDTVYVPGKDSIIYIPQPVEVEVNRLTWWQETWMRIGKISISILALWLGLKGVRKLLKRN
;
A
#
# COMPACT_ATOMS: atom_id res chain seq x y z
N MET A 1 13.70 -61.89 -5.56
CA MET A 1 13.52 -60.99 -4.40
C MET A 1 12.35 -61.53 -3.58
N ARG A 2 12.47 -61.68 -2.26
CA ARG A 2 11.32 -62.03 -1.41
C ARG A 2 10.35 -60.87 -1.46
N GLN A 3 9.13 -61.12 -1.96
CA GLN A 3 8.06 -60.14 -1.99
C GLN A 3 7.63 -59.94 -0.53
N VAL A 4 7.98 -58.80 0.07
CA VAL A 4 7.52 -58.43 1.41
C VAL A 4 6.10 -57.94 1.24
N GLU A 5 5.15 -58.68 1.79
CA GLU A 5 3.75 -58.25 1.82
C GLU A 5 3.60 -57.17 2.88
N GLU A 6 3.43 -55.92 2.44
CA GLU A 6 3.35 -54.76 3.31
C GLU A 6 1.88 -54.41 3.60
N LEU A 7 1.46 -54.57 4.86
CA LEU A 7 0.15 -54.12 5.32
C LEU A 7 0.23 -52.64 5.70
N LYS A 8 -0.07 -51.75 4.75
CA LYS A 8 -0.12 -50.30 4.98
C LYS A 8 -1.48 -49.69 4.68
N GLY A 9 -1.80 -48.61 5.39
CA GLY A 9 -2.98 -47.81 5.10
C GLY A 9 -2.88 -47.12 3.74
N LYS A 10 -4.01 -46.90 3.06
CA LYS A 10 -4.06 -46.29 1.71
C LYS A 10 -3.34 -44.94 1.57
N ARG A 11 -3.13 -44.22 2.68
CA ARG A 11 -2.50 -42.88 2.73
C ARG A 11 -1.04 -42.89 3.17
N MET A 12 -0.47 -44.08 3.38
CA MET A 12 0.92 -44.24 3.77
C MET A 12 1.78 -44.46 2.52
N GLU A 13 2.74 -43.58 2.34
CA GLU A 13 3.82 -43.76 1.37
C GLU A 13 5.00 -44.37 2.09
N THR A 14 5.55 -45.44 1.54
CA THR A 14 6.66 -46.18 2.15
C THR A 14 7.73 -46.49 1.12
N ASP A 15 8.98 -46.44 1.57
CA ASP A 15 10.18 -46.73 0.79
C ASP A 15 11.01 -47.76 1.56
N LEU A 16 11.40 -48.84 0.88
CA LEU A 16 12.08 -49.99 1.46
C LEU A 16 13.33 -50.30 0.63
N SER A 17 14.48 -50.26 1.30
CA SER A 17 15.77 -50.63 0.72
C SER A 17 16.48 -51.64 1.62
N PHE A 18 17.03 -52.69 1.01
CA PHE A 18 17.85 -53.68 1.72
C PHE A 18 19.23 -53.74 1.08
N LYS A 19 20.25 -53.31 1.83
CA LYS A 19 21.64 -53.27 1.35
C LYS A 19 22.60 -53.62 2.48
N ASP A 20 23.60 -54.45 2.19
CA ASP A 20 24.68 -54.82 3.12
C ASP A 20 24.20 -55.33 4.50
N GLY A 21 23.10 -56.10 4.48
CA GLY A 21 22.49 -56.66 5.70
C GLY A 21 21.65 -55.66 6.51
N LYS A 22 21.48 -54.43 6.03
CA LYS A 22 20.67 -53.39 6.67
C LYS A 22 19.36 -53.18 5.93
N LEU A 23 18.28 -53.06 6.70
CA LEU A 23 16.95 -52.68 6.22
C LEU A 23 16.72 -51.21 6.53
N ASP A 24 16.68 -50.38 5.48
CA ASP A 24 16.25 -49.00 5.56
C ASP A 24 14.77 -48.93 5.18
N TYR A 25 13.93 -48.56 6.15
CA TYR A 25 12.49 -48.41 5.97
C TYR A 25 12.06 -46.99 6.32
N LYS A 26 11.42 -46.30 5.38
CA LYS A 26 10.87 -44.95 5.57
C LYS A 26 9.38 -44.99 5.33
N ALA A 27 8.62 -44.37 6.24
CA ALA A 27 7.19 -44.18 6.09
C ALA A 27 6.84 -42.70 6.22
N LYS A 28 5.99 -42.19 5.32
CA LYS A 28 5.43 -40.84 5.35
C LYS A 28 3.92 -40.91 5.23
N ALA A 29 3.23 -40.12 6.05
CA ALA A 29 1.81 -39.89 5.89
C ALA A 29 1.62 -38.74 4.89
N SER A 30 0.87 -38.99 3.82
CA SER A 30 0.49 -37.91 2.89
C SER A 30 -0.49 -36.98 3.62
N PRO A 31 -0.21 -35.67 3.73
CA PRO A 31 -1.11 -34.74 4.40
C PRO A 31 -2.43 -34.62 3.63
N ASP A 32 -3.58 -34.64 4.34
CA ASP A 32 -4.87 -34.29 3.76
C ASP A 32 -4.90 -32.77 3.50
N THR A 33 -4.38 -32.32 2.35
CA THR A 33 -4.52 -30.92 1.94
C THR A 33 -5.87 -30.73 1.27
N VAL A 34 -6.78 -30.00 1.93
CA VAL A 34 -8.02 -29.54 1.30
C VAL A 34 -7.74 -28.25 0.54
N TYR A 35 -7.94 -28.25 -0.77
CA TYR A 35 -7.94 -27.03 -1.56
C TYR A 35 -9.20 -26.23 -1.24
N VAL A 36 -9.05 -25.17 -0.46
CA VAL A 36 -10.08 -24.15 -0.29
C VAL A 36 -9.79 -23.08 -1.34
N PRO A 37 -10.55 -23.00 -2.45
CA PRO A 37 -10.42 -21.86 -3.34
C PRO A 37 -10.71 -20.61 -2.50
N GLY A 38 -9.71 -19.75 -2.35
CA GLY A 38 -9.94 -18.39 -1.89
C GLY A 38 -11.05 -17.81 -2.75
N LYS A 39 -12.05 -17.20 -2.12
CA LYS A 39 -12.99 -16.35 -2.85
C LYS A 39 -12.13 -15.21 -3.41
N ASP A 40 -11.58 -15.40 -4.61
CA ASP A 40 -10.70 -14.45 -5.32
C ASP A 40 -11.46 -13.18 -5.77
N SER A 41 -12.60 -12.90 -5.15
CA SER A 41 -13.30 -11.65 -5.25
C SER A 41 -13.30 -10.99 -3.88
N ILE A 42 -12.22 -10.24 -3.60
CA ILE A 42 -12.35 -9.06 -2.76
C ILE A 42 -13.26 -8.12 -3.56
N ILE A 43 -14.56 -8.20 -3.32
CA ILE A 43 -15.53 -7.29 -3.92
C ILE A 43 -15.24 -5.93 -3.29
N TYR A 44 -14.57 -5.06 -4.03
CA TYR A 44 -14.37 -3.68 -3.60
C TYR A 44 -15.73 -2.98 -3.64
N ILE A 45 -16.34 -2.83 -2.47
CA ILE A 45 -17.57 -2.05 -2.30
C ILE A 45 -17.09 -0.64 -1.91
N PRO A 46 -17.14 0.35 -2.83
CA PRO A 46 -16.82 1.71 -2.47
C PRO A 46 -17.83 2.18 -1.42
N GLN A 47 -17.38 2.35 -0.18
CA GLN A 47 -18.17 3.00 0.84
C GLN A 47 -18.07 4.51 0.63
N PRO A 48 -19.20 5.25 0.63
CA PRO A 48 -19.15 6.70 0.61
C PRO A 48 -18.50 7.17 1.90
N VAL A 49 -17.25 7.61 1.80
CA VAL A 49 -16.57 8.30 2.90
C VAL A 49 -17.00 9.74 2.83
N GLU A 50 -17.67 10.24 3.87
CA GLU A 50 -17.90 11.67 4.04
C GLU A 50 -16.55 12.33 4.31
N VAL A 51 -15.96 12.89 3.25
CA VAL A 51 -14.71 13.63 3.35
C VAL A 51 -15.07 15.09 3.58
N GLU A 52 -14.69 15.61 4.75
CA GLU A 52 -14.80 17.04 5.01
C GLU A 52 -13.85 17.79 4.07
N VAL A 53 -14.39 18.39 3.01
CA VAL A 53 -13.60 19.17 2.06
C VAL A 53 -13.25 20.49 2.73
N ASN A 54 -11.95 20.75 2.89
CA ASN A 54 -11.44 22.00 3.45
C ASN A 54 -11.90 23.19 2.60
N ARG A 55 -12.93 23.90 3.06
CA ARG A 55 -13.45 25.11 2.41
C ARG A 55 -12.91 26.32 3.13
N LEU A 56 -12.42 27.27 2.33
CA LEU A 56 -12.00 28.57 2.86
C LEU A 56 -13.21 29.26 3.49
N THR A 57 -13.07 29.65 4.75
CA THR A 57 -14.12 30.42 5.42
C THR A 57 -14.20 31.81 4.78
N TRP A 58 -15.39 32.40 4.75
CA TRP A 58 -15.57 33.75 4.22
C TRP A 58 -14.67 34.79 4.91
N TRP A 59 -14.38 34.60 6.19
CA TRP A 59 -13.46 35.44 6.95
C TRP A 59 -12.01 35.28 6.47
N GLN A 60 -11.54 34.05 6.26
CA GLN A 60 -10.22 33.80 5.68
C GLN A 60 -10.10 34.41 4.27
N GLU A 61 -11.14 34.29 3.44
CA GLU A 61 -11.15 34.90 2.12
C GLU A 61 -11.06 36.43 2.18
N THR A 62 -11.77 37.04 3.14
CA THR A 62 -11.77 38.49 3.34
C THR A 62 -10.37 38.99 3.72
N TRP A 63 -9.70 38.34 4.68
CA TRP A 63 -8.33 38.69 5.06
C TRP A 63 -7.34 38.50 3.91
N MET A 64 -7.48 37.43 3.12
CA MET A 64 -6.66 37.22 1.94
C MET A 64 -6.83 38.32 0.89
N ARG A 65 -8.06 38.77 0.64
CA ARG A 65 -8.34 39.87 -0.29
C ARG A 65 -7.71 41.18 0.21
N ILE A 66 -7.88 41.50 1.49
CA ILE A 66 -7.28 42.70 2.11
C ILE A 66 -5.75 42.65 2.00
N GLY A 67 -5.13 41.51 2.32
CA GLY A 67 -3.68 41.32 2.23
C GLY A 67 -3.14 41.48 0.81
N LYS A 68 -3.85 40.97 -0.20
CA LYS A 68 -3.47 41.16 -1.62
C LYS A 68 -3.54 42.63 -2.04
N ILE A 69 -4.60 43.33 -1.63
CA ILE A 69 -4.77 44.75 -1.94
C ILE A 69 -3.69 45.59 -1.26
N SER A 70 -3.39 45.34 0.02
CA SER A 70 -2.40 46.11 0.77
C SER A 70 -0.99 45.97 0.17
N ILE A 71 -0.57 44.75 -0.21
CA ILE A 71 0.71 44.51 -0.87
C ILE A 71 0.76 45.22 -2.23
N SER A 72 -0.33 45.19 -3.00
CA SER A 72 -0.39 45.84 -4.31
C SER A 72 -0.22 47.36 -4.20
N ILE A 73 -0.88 47.97 -3.21
CA ILE A 73 -0.76 49.41 -2.92
C ILE A 73 0.67 49.75 -2.48
N LEU A 74 1.26 48.95 -1.60
CA LEU A 74 2.64 49.15 -1.14
C LEU A 74 3.64 49.07 -2.29
N ALA A 75 3.49 48.09 -3.19
CA ALA A 75 4.35 47.92 -4.36
C ALA A 75 4.28 49.14 -5.29
N LEU A 76 3.07 49.63 -5.59
CA LEU A 76 2.88 50.84 -6.39
C LEU A 76 3.51 52.07 -5.75
N TRP A 77 3.31 52.25 -4.44
CA TRP A 77 3.84 53.40 -3.72
C TRP A 77 5.38 53.40 -3.67
N LEU A 78 5.99 52.26 -3.39
CA LEU A 78 7.45 52.10 -3.39
C LEU A 78 8.03 52.28 -4.80
N GLY A 79 7.35 51.74 -5.83
CA GLY A 79 7.73 51.94 -7.23
C GLY A 79 7.76 53.42 -7.61
N LEU A 80 6.68 54.15 -7.30
CA LEU A 80 6.59 55.60 -7.56
C LEU A 80 7.66 56.39 -6.80
N LYS A 81 7.93 56.05 -5.53
CA LYS A 81 9.00 56.67 -4.75
C LYS A 81 10.38 56.40 -5.35
N GLY A 82 10.63 55.17 -5.81
CA GLY A 82 11.86 54.80 -6.50
C GLY A 82 12.08 55.61 -7.77
N VAL A 83 11.06 55.71 -8.63
CA VAL A 83 11.10 56.50 -9.86
C VAL A 83 11.35 57.98 -9.55
N ARG A 84 10.64 58.57 -8.58
CA ARG A 84 10.87 59.96 -8.16
C ARG A 84 12.30 60.20 -7.66
N LYS A 85 12.90 59.24 -6.95
CA LYS A 85 14.28 59.33 -6.46
C LYS A 85 15.30 59.25 -7.61
N LEU A 86 15.02 58.45 -8.64
CA LEU A 86 15.86 58.36 -9.84
C LEU A 86 15.78 59.64 -10.68
N LEU A 87 14.58 60.20 -10.87
CA LEU A 87 14.39 61.44 -11.62
C LEU A 87 15.04 62.66 -10.96
N LYS A 88 15.18 62.69 -9.64
CA LYS A 88 15.88 63.76 -8.90
C LYS A 88 17.40 63.62 -8.87
N ARG A 89 17.93 62.49 -9.35
CA ARG A 89 19.37 62.18 -9.37
C ARG A 89 20.05 62.53 -10.69
N ASN A 90 19.26 62.75 -11.74
CA ASN A 90 19.68 63.42 -12.98
C ASN A 90 19.35 64.91 -12.87
#